data_AF-A0A840G7I2-F1
#
_entry.id   AF-A0A840G7I2-F1
#
_cell.length_a   1.000
_cell.length_b   1.000
_cell.length_c   1.000
_cell.angle_alpha   90.00
_cell.angle_beta   90.00
_cell.angle_gamma   90.00
#
_symmetry.space_group_name_H-M   'P 1'
#
loop_
_entity.id
_entity.type
_entity.pdbx_description
1 polymer ?
#
loop_
_entity_poly.entity_id
_entity_poly.type
_entity_poly.pdbx_seq_one_letter_code
_entity_poly.pdbx_strand_id
1 'polypeptide(L)' 'MTVRPDLATGSDGHVDYPLTLLIFWAMNAGFVRGVGFIPRHWLPRILLSTIACTVALALVLLRAVTLGRLPLLL' A
#
# COMPACT_ATOMS: atom_id res chain seq x y z
N MET A 1 4.44 0.15 -10.56
CA MET A 1 3.99 -1.17 -11.06
C MET A 1 4.54 -1.51 -12.45
N THR A 2 5.13 -0.58 -13.21
CA THR A 2 5.79 -0.90 -14.49
C THR A 2 7.14 -1.61 -14.34
N VAL A 3 7.86 -1.35 -13.24
CA VAL A 3 9.21 -1.91 -12.99
C VAL A 3 9.18 -3.29 -12.32
N ARG A 4 8.15 -3.55 -11.50
CA ARG A 4 8.04 -4.73 -10.62
C ARG A 4 6.58 -5.20 -10.52
N PRO A 5 5.97 -5.75 -11.59
CA PRO A 5 4.60 -6.25 -11.54
C PRO A 5 4.46 -7.50 -10.64
N ASP A 6 5.57 -8.21 -10.43
CA ASP A 6 5.71 -9.33 -9.51
C ASP A 6 5.24 -9.01 -8.09
N LEU A 7 5.32 -7.76 -7.65
CA LEU A 7 4.89 -7.35 -6.32
C LEU A 7 3.36 -7.32 -6.16
N ALA A 8 2.61 -7.29 -7.27
CA ALA A 8 1.16 -7.14 -7.29
C ALA A 8 0.42 -8.41 -7.76
N THR A 9 1.13 -9.41 -8.27
CA THR A 9 0.55 -10.66 -8.79
C THR A 9 0.75 -11.81 -7.81
N GLY A 10 -0.29 -12.45 -7.28
CA GLY A 10 -0.23 -13.64 -6.42
C GLY A 10 0.56 -14.83 -7.00
N SER A 11 0.80 -15.85 -6.18
CA SER A 11 1.49 -17.10 -6.55
C SER A 11 0.87 -17.80 -7.76
N ASP A 12 -0.41 -17.52 -8.00
CA ASP A 12 -1.24 -18.17 -9.00
C ASP A 12 -1.20 -17.41 -10.35
N GLY A 13 -0.29 -16.44 -10.48
CA GLY A 13 -0.16 -15.55 -11.63
C GLY A 13 -1.26 -14.50 -11.75
N HIS A 14 -2.27 -14.52 -10.87
CA HIS A 14 -3.37 -13.57 -10.84
C HIS A 14 -3.04 -12.33 -10.02
N VAL A 15 -3.70 -11.20 -10.28
CA VAL A 15 -3.51 -9.98 -9.48
C VAL A 15 -4.04 -10.18 -8.06
N ASP A 16 -3.18 -9.93 -7.07
CA ASP A 16 -3.57 -9.78 -5.68
C ASP A 16 -4.21 -8.40 -5.51
N TYR A 17 -5.49 -8.28 -5.85
CA TYR A 17 -6.27 -7.05 -5.69
C TYR A 17 -6.10 -6.37 -4.33
N PRO A 18 -6.16 -7.07 -3.19
CA PRO A 18 -6.03 -6.41 -1.89
C PRO A 18 -4.62 -5.88 -1.63
N LEU A 19 -3.57 -6.61 -2.03
CA LEU A 19 -2.19 -6.16 -1.89
C LEU A 19 -1.93 -4.95 -2.78
N THR A 20 -2.42 -5.01 -4.02
CA THR A 20 -2.33 -3.93 -4.99
C THR A 20 -3.00 -2.66 -4.46
N LEU A 21 -4.24 -2.78 -3.97
CA LEU A 21 -4.98 -1.68 -3.37
C LEU A 21 -4.21 -1.05 -2.21
N LEU A 22 -3.67 -1.87 -1.30
CA LEU A 22 -2.90 -1.42 -0.14
C LEU A 22 -1.64 -0.64 -0.53
N ILE A 23 -0.88 -1.13 -1.52
CA ILE A 23 0.33 -0.45 -2.03
C ILE A 23 -0.04 0.90 -2.64
N PHE A 24 -1.05 0.93 -3.52
CA PHE A 24 -1.50 2.18 -4.13
C PHE A 24 -2.06 3.15 -3.08
N TRP A 25 -2.78 2.65 -2.08
CA TRP A 25 -3.33 3.49 -1.04
C TRP A 25 -2.23 4.13 -0.18
N ALA A 26 -1.22 3.36 0.24
CA ALA A 26 -0.07 3.88 0.96
C ALA A 26 0.67 4.97 0.15
N MET A 27 0.90 4.74 -1.14
CA MET A 27 1.54 5.70 -2.04
C MET A 27 0.75 7.02 -2.11
N ASN A 28 -0.56 6.94 -2.34
CA ASN A 28 -1.41 8.13 -2.44
C ASN A 28 -1.52 8.88 -1.11
N ALA A 29 -1.69 8.18 0.02
CA ALA A 29 -1.74 8.79 1.34
C ALA A 29 -0.41 9.50 1.71
N GLY A 30 0.73 8.86 1.40
CA GLY A 30 2.05 9.46 1.57
C GLY A 30 2.26 10.69 0.68
N PHE A 31 1.86 10.61 -0.60
CA PHE A 31 2.01 11.72 -1.54
C PHE A 31 1.18 12.94 -1.13
N VAL A 32 -0.11 12.75 -0.85
CA VAL A 32 -1.04 13.83 -0.48
C VAL A 32 -0.57 14.58 0.75
N ARG A 33 -0.08 13.88 1.77
CA ARG A 33 0.49 14.50 2.96
C ARG A 33 1.87 15.12 2.70
N GLY A 34 2.69 14.47 1.88
CA GLY A 34 4.05 14.92 1.54
C GLY A 34 4.09 16.25 0.81
N VAL A 35 3.05 16.58 0.03
CA VAL A 35 2.90 17.89 -0.63
C VAL A 35 2.23 18.96 0.25
N GLY A 36 1.88 18.63 1.50
CA GLY A 36 1.21 19.55 2.42
C GLY A 36 -0.28 19.77 2.14
N PHE A 37 -0.91 18.95 1.29
CA PHE A 37 -2.34 19.05 1.01
C PHE A 37 -3.16 18.55 2.21
N ILE A 38 -4.10 19.39 2.66
CA ILE A 38 -5.03 19.05 3.74
C ILE A 38 -6.44 18.92 3.15
N PRO A 39 -7.01 17.70 3.09
CA PRO A 39 -8.35 17.50 2.55
C PRO A 39 -9.41 18.26 3.37
N ARG A 40 -10.30 18.97 2.66
CA ARG A 40 -11.42 19.74 3.27
C ARG A 40 -12.48 18.83 3.89
N HIS A 41 -12.75 17.67 3.26
CA HIS A 41 -13.77 16.71 3.69
C HIS A 41 -13.17 15.68 4.66
N TRP A 42 -13.96 15.26 5.65
CA TRP A 42 -13.53 14.36 6.73
C TRP A 42 -13.12 12.98 6.23
N LEU A 43 -13.83 12.44 5.24
CA LEU A 43 -13.58 11.12 4.69
C LEU A 43 -12.17 10.99 4.04
N PRO A 44 -11.79 11.82 3.04
CA PRO A 44 -10.44 11.78 2.48
C PRO A 44 -9.37 12.21 3.49
N ARG A 45 -9.72 13.02 4.49
CA ARG A 45 -8.79 13.40 5.57
C ARG A 45 -8.35 12.19 6.40
N ILE A 46 -9.26 11.26 6.67
CA ILE A 46 -8.94 10.01 7.38
C ILE A 46 -8.18 9.07 6.44
N LEU A 47 -8.70 8.83 5.23
CA LEU A 47 -8.10 7.91 4.27
C LEU A 47 -6.70 8.32 3.78
N LEU A 48 -6.38 9.62 3.72
CA LEU A 48 -5.11 10.13 3.19
C LEU A 48 -4.22 10.74 4.29
N SER A 49 -4.46 10.37 5.55
CA SER A 49 -3.63 10.80 6.67
C SER A 49 -2.29 10.04 6.70
N THR A 50 -1.29 10.60 7.40
CA THR A 50 -0.04 9.91 7.72
C THR A 50 -0.30 8.57 8.43
N ILE A 51 -1.30 8.53 9.32
CA ILE A 51 -1.69 7.30 10.02
C ILE A 51 -2.25 6.27 9.03
N ALA A 52 -3.05 6.69 8.06
CA ALA A 52 -3.54 5.76 7.03
C ALA A 52 -2.41 5.24 6.15
N CYS A 53 -1.42 6.08 5.83
CA CYS A 53 -0.21 5.65 5.12
C CYS A 53 0.58 4.59 5.92
N THR A 54 0.85 4.83 7.21
CA THR A 54 1.61 3.88 8.05
C THR A 54 0.84 2.58 8.28
N VAL A 55 -0.48 2.65 8.50
CA VAL A 55 -1.34 1.47 8.63
C VAL A 55 -1.39 0.68 7.31
N ALA A 56 -1.56 1.35 6.17
CA ALA A 56 -1.55 0.69 4.87
C ALA A 56 -0.20 0.01 4.60
N LEU A 57 0.93 0.67 4.90
CA LEU A 57 2.27 0.07 4.80
C LEU A 57 2.44 -1.15 5.72
N ALA A 58 1.99 -1.07 6.97
CA ALA A 58 2.03 -2.19 7.90
C ALA A 58 1.20 -3.38 7.39
N LEU A 59 0.02 -3.12 6.81
CA LEU A 59 -0.83 -4.14 6.21
C LEU A 59 -0.22 -4.74 4.94
N VAL A 60 0.47 -3.95 4.10
CA VAL A 60 1.25 -4.48 2.97
C VAL A 60 2.31 -5.44 3.46
N LEU A 61 3.10 -5.05 4.47
CA LEU A 61 4.16 -5.90 5.03
C LEU A 61 3.59 -7.17 5.64
N LEU A 62 2.55 -7.07 6.47
CA LEU A 62 1.87 -8.21 7.06
C LEU A 62 1.39 -9.18 5.97
N ARG A 63 0.72 -8.65 4.94
CA ARG A 63 0.21 -9.48 3.85
C ARG A 63 1.32 -10.12 3.03
N ALA A 64 2.39 -9.38 2.75
CA ALA A 64 3.56 -9.91 2.06
C ALA A 64 4.26 -11.03 2.87
N VAL A 65 4.33 -10.91 4.20
CA VAL A 65 4.85 -11.96 5.10
C VAL A 65 3.93 -13.20 5.07
N THR A 66 2.61 -13.01 5.16
CA THR A 66 1.66 -14.15 5.10
C THR A 66 1.71 -14.91 3.78
N LEU A 67 2.09 -14.22 2.70
CA LEU A 67 2.25 -14.80 1.37
C LEU A 67 3.66 -15.39 1.16
N GLY A 68 4.59 -15.26 2.13
CA GLY A 68 5.97 -15.73 1.99
C GLY A 68 6.80 -14.96 0.95
N ARG A 69 6.41 -13.72 0.62
CA ARG A 69 6.93 -12.97 -0.55
C ARG A 69 8.09 -12.03 -0.25
N LEU A 70 8.50 -11.90 1.01
CA LEU A 70 9.65 -11.06 1.38
C LEU A 70 10.91 -11.94 1.47
N PRO A 71 11.74 -12.03 0.43
CA PRO A 71 13.09 -12.61 0.51
C PRO A 71 14.06 -11.69 1.27
N LEU A 72 13.58 -10.93 2.28
CA LEU A 72 14.42 -10.03 3.08
C LEU A 72 14.99 -10.72 4.34
N LEU A 73 14.73 -12.03 4.53
CA LEU A 73 15.28 -12.84 5.63
C LEU A 73 15.73 -14.24 5.18
N LEU A 74 16.25 -14.39 3.96
CA LEU A 74 17.02 -15.57 3.55
C LEU A 74 18.04 -15.21 2.47
#